data_AF-A0A0M8SSP0-F1
#
_entry.id   AF-A0A0M8SSP0-F1
#
_cell.length_a   1.000
_cell.length_b   1.000
_cell.length_c   1.000
_cell.angle_alpha   90.00
_cell.angle_beta   90.00
_cell.angle_gamma   90.00
#
_symmetry.space_group_name_H-M   'P 1'
#
loop_
_entity.id
_entity.type
_entity.pdbx_description
1 polymer ?
#
loop_
_entity_poly.entity_id
_entity_poly.type
_entity_poly.pdbx_seq_one_letter_code
_entity_poly.pdbx_strand_id
1 'polypeptide(L)'
;MLHANGLDPEVRAYVRNSPGAERLIERSARRALALLAQASDGRRVDLHVVCGGGRHRSVAVAEDLADLLRAAGYGVETEHLHIDRPILP
;
A
#
# COMPACT_ATOMS: atom_id res chain seq x y z
N MET A 1 -13.72 9.16 10.33
CA MET A 1 -13.12 8.31 9.26
C MET A 1 -13.86 7.00 8.98
N LEU A 2 -14.95 6.64 9.68
CA LEU A 2 -15.64 5.37 9.44
C LEU A 2 -16.08 5.21 7.96
N HIS A 3 -16.68 6.26 7.39
CA HIS A 3 -17.14 6.30 6.00
C HIS A 3 -16.08 6.69 4.96
N ALA A 4 -14.88 7.10 5.41
CA ALA A 4 -13.74 7.37 4.54
C ALA A 4 -12.98 6.06 4.24
N ASN A 5 -12.03 6.09 3.32
CA ASN A 5 -11.15 4.97 2.98
C ASN A 5 -9.69 5.43 2.82
N GLY A 6 -8.77 4.49 2.60
CA GLY A 6 -7.34 4.82 2.51
C GLY A 6 -6.90 5.58 1.26
N LEU A 7 -7.80 5.92 0.32
CA LEU A 7 -7.51 6.86 -0.76
C LEU A 7 -7.73 8.31 -0.32
N ASP A 8 -8.57 8.53 0.69
CA ASP A 8 -8.84 9.87 1.21
C ASP A 8 -7.57 10.48 1.85
N PRO A 9 -7.19 11.72 1.50
CA PRO A 9 -5.97 12.34 2.01
C PRO A 9 -5.90 12.40 3.54
N GLU A 10 -7.03 12.62 4.23
CA GLU A 10 -7.08 12.64 5.70
C GLU A 10 -6.72 11.28 6.31
N VAL A 11 -7.18 10.19 5.68
CA VAL A 11 -6.93 8.83 6.15
C VAL A 11 -5.50 8.43 5.84
N ARG A 12 -4.99 8.76 4.64
CA ARG A 12 -3.57 8.53 4.29
C ARG A 12 -2.64 9.24 5.28
N ALA A 13 -2.90 10.52 5.57
CA ALA A 13 -2.11 11.29 6.53
C ALA A 13 -2.17 10.68 7.94
N TYR A 14 -3.35 10.29 8.40
CA TYR A 14 -3.51 9.62 9.70
C TYR A 14 -2.72 8.30 9.80
N VAL A 15 -2.83 7.45 8.78
CA VAL A 15 -2.10 6.18 8.71
C VAL A 15 -0.58 6.43 8.69
N ARG A 16 -0.12 7.36 7.85
CA ARG A 16 1.31 7.69 7.74
C ARG A 16 1.91 8.24 9.03
N ASN A 17 1.15 9.05 9.76
CA ASN A 17 1.57 9.62 11.04
C ASN A 17 1.44 8.65 12.23
N SER A 18 0.91 7.44 12.01
CA SER A 18 0.82 6.42 13.06
C SER A 18 2.21 5.86 13.40
N PRO A 19 2.49 5.54 14.69
CA PRO A 19 3.80 5.05 15.10
C PRO A 19 4.28 3.84 14.29
N GLY A 20 5.43 3.98 13.64
CA GLY A 20 6.07 2.91 12.87
C GLY A 20 5.55 2.70 11.44
N ALA A 21 4.55 3.47 10.98
CA ALA A 21 4.01 3.36 9.63
C ALA A 21 5.07 3.68 8.56
N GLU A 22 5.80 4.79 8.70
CA GLU A 22 6.88 5.17 7.78
C GLU A 22 7.94 4.06 7.65
N ARG A 23 8.42 3.53 8.78
CA ARG A 23 9.39 2.43 8.80
C ARG A 23 8.85 1.15 8.15
N LEU A 24 7.56 0.86 8.34
CA LEU A 24 6.90 -0.28 7.69
C LEU A 24 6.90 -0.11 6.17
N ILE A 25 6.45 1.05 5.68
CA ILE A 25 6.39 1.39 4.26
C ILE A 25 7.79 1.32 3.64
N GLU A 26 8.76 2.01 4.23
CA GLU A 26 10.13 2.07 3.72
C GLU A 26 10.77 0.68 3.63
N ARG A 27 10.69 -0.12 4.69
CA ARG A 27 11.25 -1.48 4.69
C ARG A 27 10.57 -2.39 3.67
N SER A 28 9.27 -2.21 3.48
CA SER A 28 8.50 -3.01 2.53
C SER A 28 8.86 -2.63 1.08
N ALA A 29 9.01 -1.34 0.78
CA ALA A 29 9.50 -0.86 -0.51
C ALA A 29 10.91 -1.40 -0.81
N ARG A 30 11.84 -1.32 0.15
CA ARG A 30 13.20 -1.86 -0.01
C ARG A 30 13.20 -3.36 -0.33
N ARG A 31 12.33 -4.15 0.33
CA ARG A 31 12.19 -5.58 0.04
C ARG A 31 11.64 -5.84 -1.36
N ALA A 32 10.62 -5.08 -1.77
CA ALA A 32 10.06 -5.18 -3.11
C ALA A 32 11.10 -4.85 -4.19
N LEU A 33 11.86 -3.76 -4.01
CA LEU A 33 12.94 -3.38 -4.92
C LEU A 33 14.04 -4.44 -5.03
N ALA A 34 14.41 -5.07 -3.90
CA ALA A 34 15.38 -6.16 -3.92
C ALA A 34 14.87 -7.38 -4.71
N LEU A 35 13.58 -7.71 -4.62
CA LEU A 35 12.98 -8.79 -5.42
C LEU A 35 12.92 -8.42 -6.91
N LEU A 36 12.50 -7.20 -7.22
CA LEU A 36 12.44 -6.69 -8.60
C LEU A 36 13.82 -6.69 -9.26
N ALA A 37 14.88 -6.34 -8.53
CA ALA A 37 16.26 -6.38 -9.04
C ALA A 37 16.77 -7.80 -9.35
N GLN A 38 16.10 -8.85 -8.85
CA GLN A 38 16.42 -10.26 -9.16
C GLN A 38 15.44 -10.87 -10.17
N ALA A 39 14.38 -10.15 -10.52
CA ALA A 39 13.39 -10.61 -11.47
C ALA A 39 13.96 -10.55 -12.90
N SER A 40 13.84 -11.66 -13.64
CA SER A 40 14.10 -11.62 -15.08
C SER A 40 13.06 -10.76 -15.78
N ASP A 41 13.41 -10.17 -16.92
CA ASP A 41 12.49 -9.39 -17.74
C ASP A 41 11.13 -10.08 -17.91
N GLY A 42 10.05 -9.31 -17.73
CA GLY A 42 8.68 -9.77 -17.85
C GLY A 42 8.09 -10.45 -16.61
N ARG A 43 8.85 -10.64 -15.52
CA ARG A 43 8.30 -11.12 -14.24
C ARG A 43 7.76 -9.97 -13.40
N ARG A 44 6.65 -10.25 -12.70
CA ARG A 44 5.97 -9.34 -11.78
C ARG A 44 6.21 -9.75 -10.33
N VAL A 45 6.25 -8.76 -9.44
CA VAL A 45 6.26 -8.97 -7.97
C VAL A 45 4.93 -8.48 -7.43
N ASP A 46 4.18 -9.38 -6.77
CA ASP A 46 2.91 -9.05 -6.12
C ASP A 46 3.12 -8.75 -4.63
N LEU A 47 2.62 -7.60 -4.18
CA LEU A 47 2.68 -7.15 -2.79
C LEU A 47 1.28 -7.11 -2.20
N HIS A 48 1.00 -8.00 -1.26
CA HIS A 48 -0.30 -8.08 -0.61
C HIS A 48 -0.26 -7.32 0.72
N VAL A 49 -0.92 -6.16 0.77
CA VAL A 49 -1.06 -5.35 1.99
C VAL A 49 -2.46 -5.58 2.57
N VAL A 50 -2.52 -6.10 3.80
CA VAL A 50 -3.80 -6.50 4.42
C VAL A 50 -3.96 -5.84 5.78
N CYS A 51 -5.19 -5.42 6.07
CA CYS A 51 -5.62 -4.99 7.40
C CYS A 51 -6.99 -5.60 7.71
N GLY A 52 -7.40 -5.59 8.99
CA GLY A 52 -8.60 -6.32 9.42
C GLY A 52 -9.87 -6.05 8.62
N GLY A 53 -10.11 -4.80 8.19
CA GLY A 53 -11.27 -4.43 7.37
C GLY A 53 -10.98 -4.17 5.89
N GLY A 54 -9.70 -4.15 5.49
CA GLY A 54 -9.31 -3.90 4.09
C GLY A 54 -9.61 -2.51 3.52
N ARG A 55 -10.20 -1.59 4.29
CA ARG A 55 -10.68 -0.27 3.82
C ARG A 55 -9.71 0.90 4.03
N HIS A 56 -8.96 0.91 5.14
CA HIS A 56 -8.15 2.08 5.54
C HIS A 56 -6.65 1.83 5.44
N ARG A 57 -6.10 1.10 6.42
CA ARG A 57 -4.64 0.94 6.60
C ARG A 57 -3.98 0.22 5.43
N SER A 58 -4.60 -0.84 4.92
CA SER A 58 -4.08 -1.59 3.78
C SER A 58 -4.01 -0.73 2.53
N VAL A 59 -5.09 0.00 2.23
CA VAL A 59 -5.20 0.88 1.06
C VAL A 59 -4.15 2.00 1.14
N ALA A 60 -4.08 2.70 2.28
CA ALA A 60 -3.14 3.82 2.45
C ALA A 60 -1.67 3.37 2.32
N VAL A 61 -1.30 2.23 2.93
CA VAL A 61 0.05 1.69 2.83
C VAL A 61 0.35 1.17 1.42
N ALA A 62 -0.62 0.56 0.74
CA ALA A 62 -0.45 0.10 -0.64
C ALA A 62 -0.20 1.27 -1.61
N GLU A 63 -0.93 2.38 -1.46
CA GLU A 63 -0.70 3.59 -2.28
C GLU A 63 0.65 4.24 -1.96
N ASP A 64 1.04 4.34 -0.69
CA ASP A 64 2.36 4.86 -0.32
C ASP A 64 3.51 3.99 -0.87
N LEU A 65 3.34 2.66 -0.91
CA LEU A 65 4.29 1.76 -1.57
C LEU A 65 4.33 1.95 -3.08
N ALA A 66 3.16 2.10 -3.70
CA ALA A 66 3.06 2.31 -5.13
C ALA A 66 3.75 3.61 -5.56
N ASP A 67 3.56 4.69 -4.80
CA ASP A 67 4.24 5.98 -5.03
C ASP A 67 5.77 5.84 -4.97
N LEU A 68 6.30 5.14 -3.96
CA LEU A 68 7.74 4.89 -3.82
C LEU A 68 8.31 4.03 -4.96
N LEU A 69 7.59 2.99 -5.36
CA LEU A 69 8.04 2.08 -6.43
C LEU A 69 7.97 2.76 -7.80
N ARG A 70 6.94 3.59 -8.06
CA ARG A 70 6.85 4.44 -9.26
C ARG A 70 7.99 5.46 -9.29
N ALA A 71 8.29 6.10 -8.16
CA ALA A 71 9.41 7.03 -8.06
C ALA A 71 10.78 6.34 -8.32
N ALA A 72 10.87 5.04 -8.07
CA ALA A 72 12.04 4.22 -8.38
C ALA A 72 12.07 3.71 -9.85
N GLY A 73 11.10 4.10 -10.69
CA GLY A 73 11.08 3.79 -12.13
C GLY A 73 10.35 2.51 -12.51
N TYR A 74 9.62 1.87 -11.58
CA TYR A 74 8.87 0.64 -11.87
C TYR A 74 7.42 0.94 -12.28
N GLY A 75 6.89 0.13 -13.20
CA GLY A 75 5.45 0.08 -13.47
C GLY A 75 4.71 -0.57 -12.30
N VAL A 76 3.67 0.09 -11.80
CA VAL A 76 2.92 -0.38 -10.62
C VAL A 76 1.41 -0.24 -10.84
N GLU A 77 0.71 -1.35 -10.66
CA GLU A 77 -0.74 -1.44 -10.59
C GLU A 77 -1.17 -1.66 -9.13
N THR A 78 -2.27 -1.02 -8.71
CA THR A 78 -2.87 -1.22 -7.40
C THR A 78 -4.30 -1.72 -7.52
N GLU A 79 -4.66 -2.67 -6.66
CA GLU A 79 -6.03 -3.20 -6.56
C GLU A 79 -6.45 -3.25 -5.09
N HIS A 80 -7.64 -2.73 -4.79
CA HIS A 80 -8.16 -2.62 -3.41
C HIS A 80 -9.40 -3.49 -3.20
N LEU A 81 -9.18 -4.80 -3.06
CA LEU A 81 -10.23 -5.84 -3.05
C LEU A 81 -11.44 -5.59 -2.12
N HIS A 82 -11.22 -4.88 -1.00
CA HIS A 82 -12.21 -4.74 0.07
C HIS A 82 -12.66 -3.29 0.30
N ILE A 83 -12.18 -2.32 -0.49
CA ILE A 83 -12.37 -0.90 -0.21
C ILE A 83 -13.86 -0.49 -0.20
N ASP A 84 -14.67 -1.15 -1.01
CA ASP A 84 -16.11 -0.86 -1.16
C ASP A 84 -17.01 -1.80 -0.36
N ARG A 85 -16.45 -2.74 0.41
CA ARG A 85 -17.26 -3.65 1.23
C ARG A 85 -18.03 -2.87 2.30
N PRO A 86 -19.28 -3.26 2.60
CA PRO A 86 -20.05 -2.60 3.64
C PRO A 86 -19.32 -2.62 4.97
N ILE A 87 -19.49 -1.55 5.73
CA ILE A 87 -18.96 -1.45 7.07
C ILE A 87 -19.79 -2.40 7.94
N LEU A 88 -19.13 -3.40 8.51
CA LEU A 88 -19.80 -4.31 9.43
C LEU A 88 -20.24 -3.52 10.68
N PRO A 89 -21.47 -3.75 11.18
CA PRO A 89 -22.01 -3.06 12.34
C PRO A 89 -21.23 -3.37 13.62
#